data_AF-A0A0F9HDH7-F1
#
_entry.id   AF-A0A0F9HDH7-F1
#
_cell.length_a   1.000
_cell.length_b   1.000
_cell.length_c   1.000
_cell.angle_alpha   90.00
_cell.angle_beta   90.00
_cell.angle_gamma   90.00
#
_symmetry.space_group_name_H-M   'P 1'
#
loop_
_entity.id
_entity.type
_entity.pdbx_description
1 polymer ?
#
loop_
_entity_poly.entity_id
_entity_poly.type
_entity_poly.pdbx_seq_one_letter_code
_entity_poly.pdbx_strand_id
1 'polypeptide(L)'
;MNLLAKDKKELQRILTFDFFQKEYIKNRKSIRTIAKIAKCSGDTILKHMQKLNIPRRTLSESHKGLRYCWFKGWSKNRGYKYIYFPKHRYANQKGYVAEHRLVLETQLGRYLKPKEKTHHINGKKDDNEIENLMLFSSHSAHKRFEMGGHYTQEEIIFDGRKVKGGK
;
A
#
# COMPACT_ATOMS: atom_id res chain seq x y z
N MET A 1 9.96 22.84 -17.49
CA MET A 1 8.76 22.78 -18.34
C MET A 1 7.94 24.05 -18.12
N ASN A 2 8.14 25.04 -19.00
CA ASN A 2 7.44 26.33 -18.94
C ASN A 2 5.96 26.12 -19.26
N LEU A 3 5.10 26.35 -18.26
CA LEU A 3 3.67 26.52 -18.47
C LEU A 3 3.47 27.86 -19.19
N LEU A 4 2.98 27.83 -20.43
CA LEU A 4 2.62 29.02 -21.20
C LEU A 4 1.74 29.94 -20.33
N ALA A 5 2.19 31.17 -20.10
CA ALA A 5 1.45 32.16 -19.33
C ALA A 5 0.18 32.56 -20.10
N LYS A 6 -0.97 32.03 -19.68
CA LYS A 6 -2.27 32.47 -20.21
C LYS A 6 -2.53 33.92 -19.82
N ASP A 7 -3.12 34.68 -20.73
CA ASP A 7 -3.51 36.06 -20.47
C ASP A 7 -4.51 36.16 -19.31
N LYS A 8 -4.37 37.20 -18.49
CA LYS A 8 -5.18 37.44 -17.29
C LYS A 8 -6.69 37.43 -17.58
N LYS A 9 -7.08 37.93 -18.75
CA LYS A 9 -8.48 37.98 -19.21
C LYS A 9 -9.03 36.60 -19.60
N GLU A 10 -8.19 35.74 -20.17
CA GLU A 10 -8.54 34.36 -20.51
C GLU A 10 -8.72 33.52 -19.24
N LEU A 11 -7.81 33.66 -18.27
CA LEU A 11 -7.89 32.98 -16.98
C LEU A 11 -9.17 33.36 -16.20
N GLN A 12 -9.60 34.62 -16.29
CA GLN A 12 -10.83 35.06 -15.63
C GLN A 12 -12.10 34.47 -16.25
N ARG A 13 -12.09 34.13 -17.54
CA ARG A 13 -13.19 33.40 -18.21
C ARG A 13 -13.24 31.92 -17.82
N ILE A 14 -12.09 31.34 -17.47
CA ILE A 14 -11.97 29.91 -17.11
C ILE A 14 -12.24 29.70 -15.62
N LEU A 15 -11.66 30.54 -14.75
CA LEU A 15 -11.71 30.40 -13.29
C LEU A 15 -12.95 31.10 -12.71
N THR A 16 -14.12 30.61 -13.12
CA THR A 16 -15.43 31.08 -12.63
C THR A 16 -15.82 30.42 -11.31
N PHE A 17 -16.85 30.96 -10.65
CA PHE A 17 -17.42 30.35 -9.44
C PHE A 17 -17.88 28.92 -9.70
N ASP A 18 -18.60 28.67 -10.79
CA ASP A 18 -19.08 27.36 -11.21
C ASP A 18 -17.94 26.35 -11.41
N PHE A 19 -16.83 26.81 -12.00
CA PHE A 19 -15.65 25.98 -12.17
C PHE A 19 -15.09 25.50 -10.82
N PHE A 20 -14.98 26.41 -9.84
CA PHE A 20 -14.54 26.04 -8.49
C PHE A 20 -15.58 25.20 -7.76
N GLN A 21 -16.88 25.48 -7.89
CA GLN A 21 -17.92 24.66 -7.28
C GLN A 21 -17.88 23.22 -7.80
N LYS A 22 -17.67 23.03 -9.10
CA LYS A 22 -17.51 21.71 -9.71
C LYS A 22 -16.20 21.03 -9.32
N GLU A 23 -15.06 21.68 -9.54
CA GLU A 23 -13.75 21.01 -9.43
C GLU A 23 -13.21 20.99 -7.99
N TYR A 24 -13.38 22.08 -7.26
CA TYR A 24 -12.97 22.19 -5.87
C TYR A 24 -14.04 21.58 -4.96
N ILE A 25 -15.27 22.09 -4.92
CA ILE A 25 -16.23 21.65 -3.91
C ILE A 25 -16.72 20.21 -4.19
N LYS A 26 -17.25 19.93 -5.38
CA LYS A 26 -17.84 18.63 -5.74
C LYS A 26 -16.79 17.54 -5.99
N ASN A 27 -15.82 17.78 -6.86
CA ASN A 27 -14.81 16.78 -7.24
C ASN A 27 -13.65 16.66 -6.24
N ARG A 28 -13.61 17.48 -5.19
CA ARG A 28 -12.59 17.43 -4.12
C ARG A 28 -11.14 17.53 -4.63
N LYS A 29 -10.91 18.11 -5.81
CA LYS A 29 -9.55 18.18 -6.38
C LYS A 29 -8.67 19.10 -5.54
N SER A 30 -7.36 18.79 -5.54
CA SER A 30 -6.36 19.64 -4.91
C SER A 30 -6.15 20.92 -5.73
N ILE A 31 -5.73 22.00 -5.08
CA ILE A 31 -5.38 23.27 -5.75
C ILE A 31 -4.30 23.03 -6.80
N ARG A 32 -3.34 22.14 -6.52
CA ARG A 32 -2.27 21.76 -7.46
C ARG A 32 -2.81 21.04 -8.69
N THR A 33 -3.81 20.18 -8.53
CA THR A 33 -4.48 19.50 -9.66
C THR A 33 -5.27 20.50 -10.49
N ILE A 34 -6.00 21.41 -9.84
CA ILE A 34 -6.76 22.46 -10.52
C ILE A 34 -5.83 23.39 -11.30
N ALA A 35 -4.70 23.79 -10.70
CA ALA A 35 -3.67 24.60 -11.36
C ALA A 35 -3.10 23.92 -12.61
N LYS A 36 -2.88 22.59 -12.56
CA LYS A 36 -2.47 21.81 -13.75
C LYS A 36 -3.54 21.81 -14.85
N ILE A 37 -4.81 21.60 -14.49
CA ILE A 37 -5.94 21.60 -15.43
C ILE A 37 -6.08 22.98 -16.11
N ALA A 38 -6.03 24.05 -15.30
CA ALA A 38 -6.13 25.43 -15.77
C ALA A 38 -4.84 25.93 -16.45
N LYS A 39 -3.76 25.14 -16.41
CA LYS A 39 -2.41 25.50 -16.89
C LYS A 39 -1.91 26.82 -16.30
N CYS A 40 -2.12 27.04 -15.01
CA CYS A 40 -1.70 28.25 -14.31
C CYS A 40 -0.94 27.91 -13.02
N SER A 41 -0.38 28.92 -12.35
CA SER A 41 0.22 28.76 -11.03
C SER A 41 -0.84 28.55 -9.95
N GLY A 42 -0.45 27.90 -8.84
CA GLY A 42 -1.31 27.72 -7.67
C GLY A 42 -1.68 29.04 -7.01
N ASP A 43 -0.79 30.03 -7.04
CA ASP A 43 -1.03 31.36 -6.46
C ASP A 43 -2.13 32.11 -7.20
N THR A 44 -2.20 31.96 -8.53
CA THR A 44 -3.28 32.53 -9.33
C THR A 44 -4.63 31.93 -8.94
N ILE A 45 -4.69 30.62 -8.71
CA ILE A 45 -5.90 29.96 -8.21
C ILE A 45 -6.31 30.53 -6.84
N LEU A 46 -5.37 30.69 -5.92
CA LEU A 46 -5.64 31.22 -4.58
C LEU A 46 -6.19 32.66 -4.62
N LYS A 47 -5.61 33.53 -5.46
CA LYS A 47 -6.10 34.90 -5.66
C LYS A 47 -7.52 34.94 -6.21
N HIS A 48 -7.83 34.06 -7.17
CA HIS A 48 -9.19 33.97 -7.73
C HIS A 48 -10.19 33.42 -6.71
N MET A 49 -9.82 32.43 -5.89
CA MET A 49 -10.67 31.94 -4.81
C MET A 49 -10.97 33.03 -3.78
N GLN A 50 -9.97 33.83 -3.40
CA GLN A 50 -10.15 34.99 -2.52
C GLN A 50 -11.11 36.02 -3.13
N LYS A 51 -10.94 36.35 -4.42
CA LYS A 51 -11.81 37.30 -5.13
C LYS A 51 -13.28 36.82 -5.20
N LEU A 52 -13.50 35.51 -5.32
CA LEU A 52 -14.83 34.90 -5.36
C LEU A 52 -15.37 34.55 -3.97
N ASN A 53 -14.66 34.92 -2.90
CA ASN A 53 -15.00 34.63 -1.51
C ASN A 53 -15.23 33.13 -1.22
N ILE A 54 -14.47 32.26 -1.89
CA ILE A 54 -14.54 30.81 -1.71
C ILE A 54 -13.58 30.42 -0.57
N PRO A 55 -14.08 29.86 0.54
CA PRO A 55 -13.24 29.47 1.66
C PRO A 55 -12.27 28.36 1.25
N ARG A 56 -11.03 28.46 1.74
CA ARG A 56 -10.05 27.39 1.60
C ARG A 56 -10.41 26.29 2.59
N ARG A 57 -10.37 25.04 2.11
CA ARG A 57 -10.45 23.85 2.96
C ARG A 57 -9.45 23.94 4.10
N THR A 58 -9.90 23.56 5.28
CA THR A 58 -9.05 23.37 6.44
C THR A 58 -8.06 22.22 6.20
N LEU A 59 -7.01 22.14 7.05
CA LEU A 59 -6.08 21.01 7.05
C LEU A 59 -6.82 19.66 7.17
N SER A 60 -7.80 19.59 8.07
CA SER A 60 -8.63 18.39 8.28
C SER A 60 -9.40 17.99 7.00
N GLU A 61 -10.04 18.96 6.33
CA GLU A 61 -10.79 18.71 5.10
C GLU A 61 -9.90 18.35 3.91
N SER A 62 -8.71 18.94 3.83
CA SER A 62 -7.69 18.58 2.82
C SER A 62 -7.20 17.15 3.02
N HIS A 63 -7.12 16.67 4.27
CA HIS A 63 -6.74 15.30 4.59
C HIS A 63 -7.88 14.28 4.38
N LYS A 64 -9.15 14.69 4.34
CA LYS A 64 -10.27 13.79 3.99
C LYS A 64 -10.11 13.33 2.52
N GLY A 65 -9.40 12.23 2.29
CA GLY A 65 -9.15 11.64 0.96
C GLY A 65 -7.67 11.52 0.58
N LEU A 66 -6.76 12.15 1.33
CA LEU A 66 -5.34 11.83 1.29
C LEU A 66 -5.08 10.66 2.25
N ARG A 67 -4.39 9.64 1.76
CA ARG A 67 -4.13 8.37 2.47
C ARG A 67 -3.13 8.49 3.64
N TYR A 68 -3.04 9.63 4.34
CA TYR A 68 -2.08 9.88 5.42
C TYR A 68 -2.71 10.83 6.45
N CYS A 69 -3.10 10.36 7.64
CA CYS A 69 -2.15 10.08 8.74
C CYS A 69 -2.36 8.77 9.53
N TRP A 70 -3.11 7.81 9.00
CA TRP A 70 -3.37 6.51 9.66
C TRP A 70 -3.39 5.33 8.68
N PHE A 71 -2.68 5.37 7.55
CA PHE A 71 -2.69 4.22 6.65
C PHE A 71 -2.07 2.99 7.33
N LYS A 72 -2.96 2.05 7.66
CA LYS A 72 -2.70 0.75 8.27
C LYS A 72 -3.12 -0.34 7.28
N GLY A 73 -2.60 -0.33 6.05
CA GLY A 73 -2.93 -1.36 5.06
C GLY A 73 -1.87 -2.45 5.03
N TRP A 74 -0.64 -2.04 4.73
CA TRP A 74 0.52 -2.90 4.83
C TRP A 74 1.74 -2.05 5.17
N SER A 75 2.76 -2.67 5.76
CA SER A 75 4.05 -2.06 6.07
C SER A 75 5.17 -2.99 5.62
N LYS A 76 6.33 -2.41 5.30
CA LYS A 76 7.54 -3.19 4.99
C LYS A 76 8.54 -3.01 6.12
N ASN A 77 9.06 -4.11 6.65
CA ASN A 77 10.06 -4.10 7.72
C ASN A 77 11.11 -5.20 7.47
N ARG A 78 12.40 -4.83 7.44
CA ARG A 78 13.54 -5.74 7.19
C ARG A 78 13.36 -6.62 5.95
N GLY A 79 12.76 -6.07 4.90
CA GLY A 79 12.47 -6.77 3.65
C GLY A 79 11.16 -7.56 3.62
N TYR A 80 10.52 -7.81 4.77
CA TYR A 80 9.25 -8.51 4.84
C TYR A 80 8.06 -7.56 4.68
N LYS A 81 7.04 -8.00 3.95
CA LYS A 81 5.75 -7.33 3.85
C LYS A 81 4.80 -7.81 4.95
N TYR A 82 4.18 -6.85 5.62
CA TYR A 82 3.24 -7.07 6.72
C TYR A 82 1.90 -6.46 6.36
N ILE A 83 0.82 -7.21 6.53
CA ILE A 83 -0.55 -6.76 6.31
C ILE A 83 -1.18 -6.40 7.64
N TYR A 84 -1.92 -5.30 7.69
CA TYR A 84 -2.68 -4.94 8.89
C TYR A 84 -3.88 -5.87 9.02
N PHE A 85 -3.85 -6.71 10.05
CA PHE A 85 -4.93 -7.62 10.39
C PHE A 85 -5.03 -7.73 11.92
N PRO A 86 -5.61 -6.73 12.61
CA PRO A 86 -5.52 -6.61 14.07
C PRO A 86 -6.27 -7.72 14.83
N LYS A 87 -7.28 -8.34 14.21
CA LYS A 87 -8.03 -9.46 14.79
C LYS A 87 -7.31 -10.81 14.67
N HIS A 88 -6.16 -10.84 14.00
CA HIS A 88 -5.42 -12.08 13.80
C HIS A 88 -4.72 -12.52 15.09
N ARG A 89 -4.82 -13.81 15.43
CA ARG A 89 -4.25 -14.38 16.68
C ARG A 89 -2.76 -14.09 16.86
N TYR A 90 -2.03 -14.05 15.75
CA TYR A 90 -0.59 -13.80 15.72
C TYR A 90 -0.22 -12.42 15.16
N ALA A 91 -1.15 -11.46 15.24
CA ALA A 91 -0.81 -10.07 14.98
C ALA A 91 0.21 -9.55 16.00
N ASN A 92 1.14 -8.71 15.56
CA ASN A 92 2.04 -8.01 16.47
C ASN A 92 1.29 -6.93 17.28
N GLN A 93 1.98 -6.26 18.21
CA GLN A 93 1.41 -5.20 19.05
C GLN A 93 0.77 -4.04 18.26
N LYS A 94 1.14 -3.86 16.99
CA LYS A 94 0.59 -2.84 16.10
C LYS A 94 -0.56 -3.35 15.23
N GLY A 95 -0.97 -4.61 15.38
CA GLY A 95 -2.04 -5.24 14.61
C GLY A 95 -1.63 -5.76 13.24
N TYR A 96 -0.34 -6.01 12.98
CA TYR A 96 0.15 -6.48 11.69
C TYR A 96 0.61 -7.93 11.73
N VAL A 97 0.44 -8.63 10.61
CA VAL A 97 0.86 -10.03 10.38
C VAL A 97 1.73 -10.09 9.13
N ALA A 98 2.75 -10.95 9.11
CA ALA A 98 3.56 -11.13 7.92
C ALA A 98 2.73 -11.73 6.77
N GLU A 99 2.89 -11.20 5.55
CA GLU A 99 2.07 -11.61 4.40
C GLU A 99 2.29 -13.08 4.01
N HIS A 100 3.55 -13.54 3.97
CA HIS A 100 3.86 -14.96 3.69
C HIS A 100 3.14 -15.92 4.64
N ARG A 101 2.91 -15.51 5.89
CA ARG A 101 2.16 -16.31 6.87
C ARG A 101 0.70 -16.40 6.46
N LEU A 102 0.06 -15.28 6.13
CA LEU A 102 -1.35 -15.26 5.72
C LEU A 102 -1.58 -16.08 4.45
N VAL A 103 -0.66 -16.01 3.48
CA VAL A 103 -0.71 -16.82 2.26
C VAL A 103 -0.69 -18.31 2.59
N LEU A 104 0.23 -18.76 3.44
CA LEU A 104 0.31 -20.17 3.86
C LEU A 104 -0.88 -20.62 4.71
N GLU A 105 -1.38 -19.77 5.61
CA GLU A 105 -2.56 -20.09 6.41
C GLU A 105 -3.81 -20.25 5.55
N THR A 106 -3.94 -19.42 4.52
CA THR A 106 -5.01 -19.53 3.51
C THR A 106 -4.90 -20.84 2.75
N GLN A 107 -3.69 -21.19 2.29
CA GLN A 107 -3.44 -22.43 1.54
C GLN A 107 -3.69 -23.69 2.39
N LEU A 108 -3.36 -23.67 3.68
CA LEU A 108 -3.51 -24.81 4.59
C LEU A 108 -4.90 -24.90 5.22
N GLY A 109 -5.72 -23.85 5.12
CA GLY A 109 -7.03 -23.77 5.79
C GLY A 109 -6.94 -23.75 7.32
N ARG A 110 -5.77 -23.45 7.90
CA ARG A 110 -5.55 -23.37 9.36
C ARG A 110 -4.46 -22.35 9.70
N TYR A 111 -4.47 -21.87 10.94
CA TYR A 111 -3.37 -21.04 11.44
C TYR A 111 -2.05 -21.81 11.52
N LEU A 112 -0.94 -21.12 11.23
CA LEU A 112 0.39 -21.68 11.45
C LEU A 112 0.66 -21.81 12.94
N LYS A 113 1.42 -22.84 13.31
CA LYS A 113 1.90 -23.01 14.68
C LYS A 113 3.11 -22.10 14.93
N PRO A 114 3.38 -21.67 16.17
CA PRO A 114 4.53 -20.81 16.48
C PRO A 114 5.90 -21.42 16.11
N LYS A 115 5.99 -22.76 16.13
CA LYS A 115 7.21 -23.50 15.80
C LYS A 115 7.47 -23.62 14.30
N GLU A 116 6.43 -23.53 13.48
CA GLU A 116 6.53 -23.65 12.03
C GLU A 116 7.21 -22.40 11.44
N LYS A 117 8.10 -22.59 10.45
CA LYS A 117 8.88 -21.50 9.84
C LYS A 117 8.78 -21.49 8.32
N THR A 118 8.51 -20.31 7.79
CA THR A 118 8.44 -20.07 6.35
C THR A 118 9.82 -19.79 5.78
N HIS A 119 10.11 -20.37 4.62
CA HIS A 119 11.29 -20.15 3.80
C HIS A 119 10.88 -19.56 2.45
N HIS A 120 11.66 -18.60 1.96
CA HIS A 120 11.52 -18.03 0.62
C HIS A 120 12.56 -18.64 -0.30
N ILE A 121 12.11 -19.43 -1.29
CA ILE A 121 12.98 -20.23 -2.16
C ILE A 121 13.96 -19.36 -2.96
N ASN A 122 13.50 -18.23 -3.47
CA ASN A 122 14.32 -17.30 -4.24
C ASN A 122 15.13 -16.31 -3.38
N GLY A 123 15.05 -16.40 -2.05
CA GLY A 123 15.69 -15.48 -1.11
C GLY A 123 15.08 -14.07 -1.03
N LYS A 124 14.05 -13.75 -1.83
CA LYS A 124 13.35 -12.46 -1.82
C LYS A 124 12.20 -12.48 -0.83
N LYS A 125 12.37 -11.76 0.28
CA LYS A 125 11.45 -11.74 1.45
C LYS A 125 10.10 -11.06 1.21
N ASP A 126 9.96 -10.32 0.13
CA ASP A 126 8.74 -9.64 -0.29
C ASP A 126 7.99 -10.37 -1.43
N ASP A 127 8.58 -11.42 -1.98
CA ASP A 127 7.95 -12.29 -2.96
C ASP A 127 7.19 -13.41 -2.24
N ASN A 128 5.90 -13.15 -1.97
CA ASN A 128 5.03 -14.02 -1.18
C ASN A 128 4.10 -14.88 -2.04
N GLU A 129 4.45 -15.10 -3.32
CA GLU A 129 3.74 -16.06 -4.18
C GLU A 129 3.84 -17.47 -3.59
N ILE A 130 2.75 -18.22 -3.66
CA ILE A 130 2.66 -19.52 -2.96
C ILE A 130 3.73 -20.50 -3.45
N GLU A 131 4.11 -20.44 -4.74
CA GLU A 131 5.14 -21.31 -5.31
C GLU A 131 6.55 -20.99 -4.79
N ASN A 132 6.76 -19.77 -4.28
CA ASN A 132 8.04 -19.33 -3.72
C ASN A 132 8.17 -19.63 -2.22
N LEU A 133 7.13 -20.15 -1.57
CA LEU A 133 7.11 -20.40 -0.13
C LEU A 133 7.27 -21.90 0.18
N MET A 134 8.08 -22.19 1.20
CA MET A 134 8.10 -23.50 1.86
C MET A 134 7.82 -23.33 3.35
N LEU A 135 7.19 -24.33 3.97
CA LEU A 135 6.92 -24.34 5.40
C LEU A 135 7.60 -25.53 6.05
N PHE A 136 8.44 -25.23 7.04
CA PHE A 136 9.11 -26.23 7.87
C PHE A 136 8.41 -26.39 9.22
N SER A 137 8.46 -27.60 9.77
CA SER A 137 7.88 -27.95 11.06
C SER A 137 8.56 -27.26 12.25
N SER A 138 9.84 -26.91 12.11
CA SER A 138 10.65 -26.31 13.16
C SER A 138 11.66 -25.31 12.63
N HIS A 139 12.14 -24.43 13.51
CA HIS A 139 13.23 -23.50 13.20
C HIS A 139 14.55 -24.23 12.90
N SER A 140 14.84 -25.33 13.59
CA SER A 140 16.05 -26.13 13.40
C SER A 140 16.09 -26.75 12.00
N ALA A 141 14.96 -27.32 11.54
CA ALA A 141 14.84 -27.87 10.19
C ALA A 141 15.07 -26.79 9.11
N HIS A 142 14.41 -25.64 9.27
CA HIS A 142 14.62 -24.48 8.40
C HIS A 142 16.10 -24.05 8.36
N LYS A 143 16.77 -24.00 9.51
CA LYS A 143 18.19 -23.62 9.59
C LYS A 143 19.10 -24.61 8.88
N ARG A 144 18.88 -25.92 9.04
CA ARG A 144 19.67 -26.92 8.31
C ARG A 144 19.48 -26.79 6.81
N PHE A 145 18.25 -26.57 6.36
CA PHE A 145 17.95 -26.32 4.95
C PHE A 145 18.70 -25.08 4.42
N GLU A 146 18.66 -23.95 5.15
CA GLU A 146 19.40 -22.73 4.76
C GLU A 146 20.91 -22.96 4.63
N MET A 147 21.48 -23.81 5.47
CA MET A 147 22.92 -24.11 5.49
C MET A 147 23.31 -25.25 4.52
N GLY A 148 22.37 -25.77 3.72
CA GLY A 148 22.61 -26.92 2.84
C GLY A 148 22.86 -28.24 3.57
N GLY A 149 22.47 -28.33 4.85
CA GLY A 149 22.57 -29.54 5.65
C GLY A 149 21.45 -30.56 5.37
N HIS A 150 21.54 -31.72 5.99
CA HIS A 150 20.54 -32.78 5.86
C HIS A 150 19.22 -32.40 6.57
N TYR A 151 18.10 -32.60 5.89
CA TYR A 151 16.74 -32.47 6.42
C TYR A 151 15.89 -33.63 5.88
N THR A 152 14.85 -34.01 6.62
CA THR A 152 13.97 -35.10 6.17
C THR A 152 12.70 -34.52 5.52
N GLN A 153 12.06 -35.31 4.65
CA GLN A 153 10.87 -34.85 3.92
C GLN A 153 9.68 -34.61 4.87
N GLU A 154 9.62 -35.31 6.00
CA GLU A 154 8.59 -35.15 7.02
C GLU A 154 8.68 -33.79 7.75
N GLU A 155 9.85 -33.13 7.70
CA GLU A 155 10.03 -31.81 8.28
C GLU A 155 9.47 -30.69 7.41
N ILE A 156 9.14 -30.98 6.15
CA ILE A 156 8.52 -30.04 5.21
C ILE A 156 7.01 -30.27 5.22
N ILE A 157 6.29 -29.31 5.80
CA ILE A 157 4.82 -29.32 5.87
C ILE A 157 4.21 -28.87 4.55
N PHE A 158 4.84 -27.89 3.89
CA PHE A 158 4.38 -27.35 2.62
C PHE A 158 5.56 -27.02 1.72
N ASP A 159 5.43 -27.38 0.44
CA ASP A 159 6.43 -27.07 -0.59
C ASP A 159 5.76 -26.44 -1.81
N GLY A 160 5.93 -25.13 -1.96
CA GLY A 160 5.39 -24.36 -3.07
C GLY A 160 5.84 -24.84 -4.44
N ARG A 161 7.01 -25.50 -4.54
CA ARG A 161 7.54 -26.02 -5.81
C ARG A 161 6.63 -27.09 -6.42
N LYS A 162 5.90 -27.82 -5.56
CA LYS A 162 5.02 -28.92 -5.96
C LYS A 162 3.63 -28.46 -6.41
N VAL A 163 3.29 -27.18 -6.24
CA VAL A 163 1.96 -26.62 -6.56
C VAL A 163 1.68 -26.61 -8.07
N LYS A 164 2.71 -26.61 -8.93
CA LYS A 164 2.56 -26.56 -10.40
C LYS A 164 1.95 -27.82 -11.06
N GLY A 165 1.57 -28.84 -10.30
CA GLY A 165 1.06 -30.12 -10.83
C GLY A 165 -0.46 -30.23 -11.01
N GLY A 166 -1.23 -29.21 -10.64
CA GLY A 166 -2.71 -29.25 -10.72
C GLY A 166 -3.27 -28.13 -11.58
N LYS A 167 -3.26 -28.32 -12.90
CA LYS A 167 -4.15 -27.61 -13.83
C LYS A 167 -5.05 -28.62 -14.50
#